data_AF-A0A5C6PAV3-F1
#
_entry.id   AF-A0A5C6PAV3-F1
#
_cell.length_a   1.000
_cell.length_b   1.000
_cell.length_c   1.000
_cell.angle_alpha   90.00
_cell.angle_beta   90.00
_cell.angle_gamma   90.00
#
_symmetry.space_group_name_H-M   'P 1'
#
loop_
_entity.id
_entity.type
_entity.pdbx_description
1 polymer ?
#
loop_
_entity_poly.entity_id
_entity_poly.type
_entity_poly.pdbx_seq_one_letter_code
_entity_poly.pdbx_strand_id
1 'polypeptide(L)'
;MVLVPDEGKSLPPPGIVNRTSIWLGGVGWCSAMLHNAINHRPPLKSGVHRQVLLTTIGWFLGYQLTKYANYVNAKLDRDMMEYVKLHPVDFPPTEKKTFAEIVEPFIPVR
;
A
#
# COMPACT_ATOMS: atom_id res chain seq x y z
N MET A 1 -1.75 -19.19 13.61
CA MET A 1 -0.91 -18.46 12.63
C MET A 1 -1.32 -16.99 12.70
N VAL A 2 -0.54 -16.14 13.36
CA VAL A 2 -0.88 -14.71 13.52
C VAL A 2 -0.44 -14.00 12.25
N LEU A 3 -1.36 -13.27 11.60
CA LEU A 3 -1.13 -12.60 10.30
C LEU A 3 -0.05 -11.51 10.38
N VAL A 4 0.18 -10.95 11.57
CA VAL A 4 1.25 -10.00 11.87
C VAL A 4 1.92 -10.44 13.18
N PRO A 5 3.23 -10.77 13.19
CA PRO A 5 3.93 -11.18 14.40
C PRO A 5 4.00 -10.05 15.44
N ASP A 6 4.31 -10.38 16.69
CA ASP A 6 4.30 -9.42 17.80
C ASP A 6 5.24 -8.22 17.59
N GLU A 7 6.34 -8.42 16.85
CA GLU A 7 7.24 -7.34 16.40
C GLU A 7 6.49 -6.26 15.61
N GLY A 8 5.50 -6.64 14.80
CA GLY A 8 4.70 -5.70 14.00
C GLY A 8 3.74 -4.84 14.82
N LYS A 9 3.59 -5.10 16.13
CA LYS A 9 2.83 -4.22 17.05
C LYS A 9 3.58 -2.93 17.40
N SER A 10 4.90 -2.91 17.18
CA SER A 10 5.73 -1.71 17.38
C SER A 10 5.54 -0.64 16.29
N LEU A 11 5.00 -1.04 15.14
CA LEU A 11 4.76 -0.13 14.03
C LEU A 11 3.50 0.71 14.27
N PRO A 12 3.49 1.97 13.83
CA PRO A 12 2.30 2.80 13.94
C PRO A 12 1.15 2.14 13.16
N PRO A 13 -0.03 1.95 13.79
CA PRO A 13 -1.16 1.35 13.11
C PRO A 13 -1.62 2.26 11.96
N PRO A 14 -2.10 1.68 10.85
CA PRO A 14 -2.70 2.48 9.79
C PRO A 14 -3.92 3.23 10.34
N GLY A 15 -4.15 4.45 9.84
CA GLY A 15 -5.35 5.22 10.15
C GLY A 15 -6.61 4.44 9.76
N ILE A 16 -7.71 4.68 10.49
CA ILE A 16 -9.01 4.06 10.22
C ILE A 16 -9.42 4.32 8.76
N VAL A 17 -9.16 5.54 8.28
CA VAL A 17 -9.34 5.96 6.89
C VAL A 17 -7.98 5.94 6.21
N ASN A 18 -7.70 4.88 5.45
CA ASN A 18 -6.52 4.76 4.61
C ASN A 18 -6.96 4.64 3.12
N ARG A 19 -6.05 4.94 2.19
CA ARG A 19 -6.35 4.89 0.74
C ARG A 19 -6.80 3.49 0.30
N THR A 20 -6.16 2.46 0.84
CA THR A 20 -6.35 1.05 0.53
C THR A 20 -7.69 0.50 0.99
N SER A 21 -8.14 0.79 2.21
CA SER A 21 -9.47 0.39 2.71
C SER A 21 -10.58 1.18 2.05
N ILE A 22 -10.38 2.47 1.73
CA ILE A 22 -11.35 3.21 0.91
C ILE A 22 -11.50 2.54 -0.45
N TRP A 23 -10.38 2.22 -1.11
CA TRP A 23 -10.40 1.61 -2.42
C TRP A 23 -11.04 0.21 -2.39
N LEU A 24 -10.65 -0.65 -1.45
CA LEU A 24 -11.22 -2.00 -1.31
C LEU A 24 -12.68 -1.98 -0.85
N GLY A 25 -13.07 -1.03 0.00
CA GLY A 25 -14.47 -0.79 0.33
C GLY A 25 -15.27 -0.36 -0.90
N GLY A 26 -14.72 0.53 -1.72
CA GLY A 26 -15.30 0.94 -3.01
C GLY A 26 -15.45 -0.24 -3.98
N VAL A 27 -14.45 -1.12 -4.09
CA VAL A 27 -14.53 -2.34 -4.90
C VAL A 27 -15.61 -3.29 -4.36
N GLY A 28 -15.71 -3.45 -3.04
CA GLY A 28 -16.77 -4.23 -2.40
C GLY A 28 -18.16 -3.71 -2.74
N TRP A 29 -18.34 -2.38 -2.72
CA TRP A 29 -19.58 -1.73 -3.12
C TRP A 29 -19.89 -1.94 -4.62
N CYS A 30 -18.91 -1.70 -5.50
CA CYS A 30 -19.04 -1.92 -6.93
C CYS A 30 -19.41 -3.38 -7.25
N SER A 31 -18.81 -4.35 -6.55
CA SER A 31 -19.14 -5.77 -6.70
C SER A 31 -20.60 -6.04 -6.31
N ALA A 32 -21.12 -5.42 -5.25
CA ALA A 32 -22.51 -5.55 -4.83
C ALA A 32 -23.48 -4.98 -5.88
N MET A 33 -23.16 -3.81 -6.45
CA MET A 33 -23.93 -3.18 -7.51
C MET A 33 -23.93 -4.01 -8.78
N LEU A 34 -22.77 -4.54 -9.17
CA LEU A 34 -22.58 -5.40 -10.34
C LEU A 34 -23.41 -6.69 -10.18
N HIS A 35 -23.38 -7.32 -9.01
CA HIS A 35 -24.20 -8.50 -8.72
C HIS A 35 -25.71 -8.20 -8.84
N ASN A 36 -26.16 -7.01 -8.43
CA ASN A 36 -27.55 -6.61 -8.62
C ASN A 36 -27.89 -6.36 -10.10
N ALA A 37 -26.96 -5.77 -10.86
CA ALA A 37 -27.13 -5.51 -12.29
C ALA A 37 -27.23 -6.79 -13.12
N ILE A 38 -26.39 -7.80 -12.85
CA ILE A 38 -26.45 -9.12 -13.51
C ILE A 38 -27.82 -9.78 -13.28
N ASN A 39 -28.39 -9.62 -12.08
CA ASN A 39 -29.67 -10.22 -11.72
C ASN A 39 -30.88 -9.39 -12.19
N HIS A 40 -30.70 -8.41 -13.08
CA HIS A 40 -31.73 -7.51 -13.57
C HIS A 40 -32.52 -6.80 -12.45
N ARG A 41 -31.87 -6.55 -11.31
CA ARG A 41 -32.46 -5.79 -10.18
C ARG A 41 -31.97 -4.34 -10.24
N PRO A 42 -32.75 -3.36 -9.74
CA PRO A 42 -32.30 -1.96 -9.71
C PRO A 42 -31.00 -1.86 -8.87
N PRO A 43 -29.85 -1.47 -9.46
CA PRO A 43 -28.54 -1.65 -8.84
C PRO A 43 -28.35 -0.90 -7.54
N LEU A 44 -28.92 0.32 -7.46
CA LEU A 44 -28.78 1.22 -6.32
C LEU A 44 -29.86 1.02 -5.24
N LYS A 45 -31.04 0.55 -5.61
CA LYS A 45 -32.19 0.44 -4.68
C LYS A 45 -32.33 -0.95 -4.05
N SER A 46 -31.92 -1.99 -4.77
CA SER A 46 -32.03 -3.36 -4.27
C SER A 46 -30.80 -3.76 -3.45
N GLY A 47 -31.00 -4.46 -2.34
CA GLY A 47 -29.91 -5.08 -1.59
C GLY A 47 -28.96 -4.11 -0.88
N VAL A 48 -29.47 -3.01 -0.32
CA VAL A 48 -28.67 -2.05 0.47
C VAL A 48 -27.89 -2.74 1.60
N HIS A 49 -28.50 -3.72 2.27
CA HIS A 49 -27.81 -4.53 3.30
C HIS A 49 -26.60 -5.29 2.73
N ARG A 50 -26.68 -5.82 1.50
CA ARG A 50 -25.57 -6.49 0.81
C ARG A 50 -24.49 -5.52 0.38
N GLN A 51 -24.88 -4.33 -0.08
CA GLN A 51 -23.93 -3.25 -0.41
C GLN A 51 -23.12 -2.87 0.83
N VAL A 52 -23.79 -2.56 1.95
CA VAL A 52 -23.13 -2.22 3.20
C VAL A 52 -22.22 -3.37 3.68
N LEU A 53 -22.70 -4.61 3.63
CA LEU A 53 -21.92 -5.78 4.04
C LEU A 53 -20.65 -5.97 3.19
N LEU A 54 -20.74 -5.89 1.88
CA LEU A 54 -19.57 -6.07 1.01
C LEU A 54 -18.57 -4.92 1.14
N THR A 55 -19.07 -3.69 1.33
CA THR A 55 -18.22 -2.53 1.62
C THR A 55 -17.48 -2.68 2.95
N THR A 56 -18.14 -3.12 4.02
CA THR A 56 -17.50 -3.30 5.33
C THR A 56 -16.48 -4.43 5.33
N ILE A 57 -16.75 -5.54 4.63
CA ILE A 57 -15.76 -6.61 4.42
C ILE A 57 -14.54 -6.09 3.65
N GLY A 58 -14.77 -5.37 2.54
CA GLY A 58 -13.69 -4.77 1.76
C GLY A 58 -12.83 -3.80 2.58
N TRP A 59 -13.48 -2.98 3.42
CA TRP A 59 -12.80 -2.07 4.33
C TRP A 59 -11.96 -2.81 5.39
N PHE A 60 -12.52 -3.84 6.01
CA PHE A 60 -11.82 -4.64 7.02
C PHE A 60 -10.60 -5.35 6.43
N LEU A 61 -10.76 -5.97 5.27
CA LEU A 61 -9.66 -6.63 4.55
C LEU A 61 -8.58 -5.60 4.17
N GLY A 62 -8.98 -4.43 3.67
CA GLY A 62 -8.02 -3.37 3.35
C GLY A 62 -7.21 -2.90 4.55
N TYR A 63 -7.82 -2.85 5.73
CA TYR A 63 -7.12 -2.47 6.95
C TYR A 63 -6.06 -3.51 7.33
N GLN A 64 -6.42 -4.80 7.32
CA GLN A 64 -5.50 -5.88 7.64
C GLN A 64 -4.36 -6.00 6.61
N LEU A 65 -4.67 -5.87 5.32
CA LEU A 65 -3.67 -5.89 4.26
C LEU A 65 -2.68 -4.73 4.38
N THR A 66 -3.16 -3.54 4.72
CA THR A 66 -2.28 -2.37 4.91
C THR A 66 -1.37 -2.57 6.11
N LYS A 67 -1.90 -3.11 7.22
CA LYS A 67 -1.10 -3.45 8.39
C LYS A 67 0.00 -4.46 8.06
N TYR A 68 -0.34 -5.48 7.27
CA TYR A 68 0.63 -6.48 6.81
C TYR A 68 1.68 -5.87 5.87
N ALA A 69 1.26 -5.07 4.89
CA ALA A 69 2.16 -4.41 3.95
C ALA A 69 3.17 -3.49 4.66
N ASN A 70 2.71 -2.70 5.63
CA ASN A 70 3.57 -1.84 6.44
C ASN A 70 4.61 -2.67 7.21
N TYR A 71 4.21 -3.82 7.77
CA TYR A 71 5.13 -4.71 8.45
C TYR A 71 6.20 -5.29 7.52
N VAL A 72 5.80 -5.79 6.36
CA VAL A 72 6.73 -6.38 5.38
C VAL A 72 7.74 -5.33 4.90
N ASN A 73 7.27 -4.13 4.55
CA ASN A 73 8.16 -3.05 4.09
C ASN A 73 9.11 -2.59 5.20
N ALA A 74 8.62 -2.43 6.44
CA ALA A 74 9.47 -2.05 7.56
C ALA A 74 10.55 -3.11 7.86
N LYS A 75 10.21 -4.40 7.73
CA LYS A 75 11.17 -5.49 7.88
C LYS A 75 12.23 -5.45 6.78
N LEU A 76 11.81 -5.26 5.52
CA LEU A 76 12.74 -5.14 4.39
C LEU A 76 13.72 -3.99 4.58
N ASP A 77 13.23 -2.81 4.99
CA ASP A 77 14.08 -1.64 5.23
C ASP A 77 15.05 -1.88 6.40
N ARG A 78 14.59 -2.52 7.49
CA ARG A 78 15.44 -2.88 8.63
C ARG A 78 16.58 -3.80 8.20
N ASP A 79 16.25 -4.89 7.53
CA ASP A 79 17.21 -5.92 7.13
C ASP A 79 18.21 -5.35 6.09
N MET A 80 17.76 -4.48 5.17
CA MET A 80 18.60 -3.76 4.22
C MET A 80 19.59 -2.82 4.92
N MET A 81 19.11 -2.00 5.86
CA MET A 81 19.96 -1.04 6.59
C MET A 81 20.99 -1.75 7.47
N GLU A 82 20.60 -2.86 8.09
CA GLU A 82 21.52 -3.71 8.86
C GLU A 82 22.62 -4.29 7.96
N TYR A 83 22.25 -4.80 6.78
CA TYR A 83 23.21 -5.34 5.83
C TYR A 83 24.26 -4.31 5.37
N VAL A 84 23.81 -3.09 5.01
CA VAL A 84 24.69 -1.98 4.60
C VAL A 84 25.64 -1.60 5.74
N LYS A 85 25.15 -1.60 6.99
CA LYS A 85 25.97 -1.27 8.16
C LYS A 85 27.07 -2.30 8.42
N LEU A 86 26.80 -3.59 8.17
CA LEU A 86 27.78 -4.67 8.35
C LEU A 86 28.83 -4.69 7.22
N HIS A 87 28.51 -4.17 6.03
CA HIS A 87 29.38 -4.23 4.84
C HIS A 87 29.75 -2.83 4.30
N PRO A 88 30.50 -2.01 5.07
CA PRO A 88 30.87 -0.66 4.61
C PRO A 88 31.83 -0.66 3.41
N VAL A 89 32.53 -1.77 3.17
CA VAL A 89 33.45 -1.93 2.03
C VAL A 89 32.68 -2.06 0.71
N ASP A 90 31.52 -2.71 0.73
CA ASP A 90 30.68 -2.91 -0.46
C ASP A 90 29.88 -1.65 -0.82
N PHE A 91 29.61 -0.79 0.18
CA PHE A 91 28.85 0.45 0.02
C PHE A 91 29.68 1.68 0.41
N PRO A 92 30.76 2.00 -0.32
CA PRO A 92 31.54 3.20 -0.04
C PRO A 92 30.71 4.47 -0.30
N PRO A 93 30.83 5.52 0.53
CA PRO A 93 30.15 6.78 0.28
C PRO A 93 30.71 7.41 -1.01
N THR A 94 29.85 7.62 -2.00
CA THR A 94 30.23 8.30 -3.24
C THR A 94 30.34 9.80 -3.02
N GLU A 95 31.41 10.41 -3.55
CA GLU A 95 31.56 11.87 -3.53
C GLU A 95 30.48 12.51 -4.40
N LYS A 96 29.65 13.35 -3.79
CA LYS A 96 28.60 14.09 -4.48
C LYS A 96 29.20 15.33 -5.16
N LYS A 97 29.55 15.20 -6.43
CA LYS A 97 30.02 16.33 -7.24
C LYS A 97 28.87 17.29 -7.55
N THR A 98 29.15 18.58 -7.56
CA THR A 98 28.15 19.60 -7.91
C THR A 98 28.00 19.72 -9.43
N PHE A 99 26.87 20.25 -9.91
CA PHE A 99 26.65 20.55 -11.33
C PHE A 99 27.64 21.59 -11.90
N ALA A 100 28.41 22.27 -11.05
CA ALA A 100 29.52 23.12 -11.49
C ALA A 100 30.70 22.30 -12.03
N GLU A 101 30.86 21.05 -11.57
CA GLU A 101 31.94 20.14 -11.97
C GLU A 101 31.51 19.17 -13.09
N ILE A 102 30.21 18.88 -13.19
CA ILE A 102 29.64 17.96 -14.18
C ILE A 102 29.03 18.78 -15.32
N VAL A 103 29.70 18.81 -16.48
CA VAL A 103 29.16 19.42 -17.69
C VAL A 103 28.47 18.35 -18.52
N GLU A 104 27.14 18.34 -18.50
CA GLU A 104 26.35 17.52 -19.41
C GLU A 104 26.24 18.18 -20.79
N PRO A 105 26.30 17.39 -21.87
CA PRO A 105 26.10 17.93 -23.22
C PRO A 105 24.65 18.40 -23.40
N PHE A 106 24.47 19.67 -23.72
CA PHE A 106 23.15 20.22 -24.03
C PHE A 106 22.71 19.81 -25.44
N ILE A 107 21.63 19.01 -25.53
CA ILE A 107 21.00 18.60 -26.79
C ILE A 107 19.73 19.45 -26.99
N PRO A 108 19.76 20.49 -27.85
CA PRO A 108 18.58 21.32 -28.10
C PRO A 108 17.51 20.53 -28.88
N VAL A 109 16.26 20.64 -28.45
CA VAL A 109 15.10 20.20 -29.23
C VAL A 109 14.85 21.22 -30.34
N ARG A 110 14.91 20.78 -31.60
CA ARG A 110 14.72 21.61 -32.80
C ARG A 110 13.44 21.20 -33.51
#